data_AF-Q1AXC6-F1
#
_entry.id   AF-Q1AXC6-F1
#
_cell.length_a   1.000
_cell.length_b   1.000
_cell.length_c   1.000
_cell.angle_alpha   90.00
_cell.angle_beta   90.00
_cell.angle_gamma   90.00
#
_symmetry.space_group_name_H-M   'P 1'
#
loop_
_entity.id
_entity.type
_entity.pdbx_description
1 polymer ?
#
loop_
_entity_poly.entity_id
_entity_poly.type
_entity_poly.pdbx_seq_one_letter_code
_entity_poly.pdbx_strand_id
1 'polypeptide(L)'
;MALLRTVLALVVLLIVAHAALVFAGIERSTNALTEGIYGLGVLLESPAVLALNALGGSLPAWLDPANFYAVALVAAAGYLVLYLLLGIGGD
;
A
#
# COMPACT_ATOMS: atom_id res chain seq x y z
N MET A 1 3.00 7.38 -20.72
CA MET A 1 3.23 6.17 -19.91
C MET A 1 4.22 6.36 -18.76
N ALA A 2 5.33 7.09 -18.94
CA ALA A 2 6.35 7.27 -17.90
C ALA A 2 5.82 7.90 -16.59
N LEU A 3 5.04 8.98 -16.67
CA LEU A 3 4.50 9.67 -15.49
C LEU A 3 3.68 8.73 -14.58
N LEU A 4 2.75 7.97 -15.15
CA LEU A 4 1.90 7.06 -14.38
C LEU A 4 2.72 5.94 -13.73
N ARG A 5 3.74 5.40 -14.42
CA ARG A 5 4.69 4.45 -13.82
C ARG A 5 5.46 5.07 -12.65
N THR A 6 5.92 6.31 -12.79
CA THR A 6 6.59 7.03 -11.70
C THR A 6 5.66 7.23 -10.51
N VAL A 7 4.41 7.63 -10.74
CA VAL A 7 3.41 7.78 -9.68
C VAL A 7 3.15 6.45 -8.97
N LEU A 8 2.97 5.36 -9.72
CA LEU A 8 2.79 4.02 -9.14
C LEU A 8 4.00 3.58 -8.31
N ALA A 9 5.22 3.84 -8.78
CA ALA A 9 6.43 3.55 -8.01
C ALA A 9 6.49 4.37 -6.71
N LEU A 10 6.11 5.64 -6.75
CA LEU A 10 6.02 6.49 -5.55
C LEU A 10 4.94 6.01 -4.58
N VAL A 11 3.79 5.55 -5.08
CA VAL A 11 2.73 4.94 -4.26
C VAL A 11 3.24 3.70 -3.53
N VAL A 12 3.90 2.79 -4.25
CA VAL A 12 4.49 1.59 -3.64
C VAL A 12 5.53 1.98 -2.58
N LEU A 13 6.42 2.93 -2.90
CA LEU A 13 7.42 3.42 -1.96
C LEU A 13 6.77 4.01 -0.70
N LEU A 14 5.68 4.76 -0.85
CA LEU A 14 5.00 5.41 0.27
C LEU A 14 4.30 4.41 1.19
N ILE A 15 3.68 3.36 0.63
CA ILE A 15 3.11 2.25 1.42
C ILE A 15 4.22 1.53 2.19
N VAL A 16 5.35 1.23 1.54
CA VAL A 16 6.49 0.61 2.21
C VAL A 16 7.07 1.51 3.30
N ALA A 17 7.16 2.82 3.06
CA ALA A 17 7.61 3.79 4.06
C ALA A 17 6.65 3.84 5.26
N HIS A 18 5.34 3.86 5.03
CA HIS A 18 4.34 3.79 6.08
C HIS A 18 4.48 2.51 6.92
N ALA A 19 4.62 1.35 6.26
CA ALA A 19 4.86 0.08 6.95
C ALA A 19 6.18 0.08 7.73
N ALA A 20 7.24 0.70 7.21
CA ALA A 20 8.52 0.83 7.90
C ALA A 20 8.44 1.72 9.15
N LEU A 21 7.67 2.82 9.11
CA LEU A 21 7.42 3.66 10.29
C LEU A 21 6.68 2.88 11.38
N VAL A 22 5.63 2.15 11.00
CA VAL A 22 4.86 1.30 11.92
C VAL A 22 5.76 0.22 12.53
N PHE A 23 6.58 -0.46 11.70
CA PHE A 23 7.51 -1.48 12.16
C PHE A 23 8.57 -0.92 13.13
N ALA A 24 9.06 0.29 12.86
CA ALA A 24 10.02 0.98 13.72
C ALA A 24 9.40 1.59 14.99
N GLY A 25 8.08 1.53 15.16
CA GLY A 25 7.37 2.12 16.29
C GLY A 25 7.38 3.65 16.28
N ILE A 26 7.57 4.28 15.12
CA ILE A 26 7.58 5.74 15.00
C ILE A 26 6.14 6.25 15.00
N GLU A 27 5.79 7.10 15.94
CA GLU A 27 4.44 7.62 16.07
C GLU A 27 4.08 8.58 14.93
N ARG A 28 2.79 8.58 14.56
CA ARG A 28 2.23 9.50 13.56
C ARG A 28 2.52 10.96 13.90
N SER A 29 2.42 11.33 15.17
CA SER A 29 2.59 12.69 15.70
C SER A 29 4.04 13.15 15.82
N THR A 30 5.02 12.35 15.40
CA THR A 30 6.44 12.69 15.55
C THR A 30 6.79 14.02 14.85
N ASN A 31 6.30 14.24 13.64
CA ASN A 31 6.41 15.51 12.90
C ASN A 31 5.45 15.54 11.70
N ALA A 32 5.43 16.66 10.97
CA ALA A 32 4.56 16.83 9.79
C ALA A 32 4.84 15.82 8.66
N LEU A 33 6.08 15.35 8.51
CA LEU A 33 6.42 14.36 7.48
C LEU A 33 5.84 12.99 7.85
N THR A 34 6.00 12.53 9.10
CA THR A 34 5.39 11.27 9.56
C THR A 34 3.88 11.35 9.47
N GLU A 35 3.28 12.47 9.88
CA GLU A 35 1.83 12.67 9.80
C GLU A 35 1.32 12.56 8.35
N GLY A 36 2.05 13.17 7.40
CA GLY A 36 1.76 13.07 5.97
C GLY A 36 1.89 11.63 5.44
N ILE A 37 2.94 10.91 5.81
CA ILE A 37 3.14 9.52 5.40
C ILE A 37 2.02 8.62 5.93
N TYR A 38 1.64 8.75 7.21
CA TYR A 38 0.51 8.00 7.78
C TYR A 38 -0.81 8.32 7.09
N GLY A 39 -1.10 9.60 6.84
CA GLY A 39 -2.33 10.00 6.16
C GLY A 39 -2.44 9.45 4.74
N LEU A 40 -1.36 9.57 3.96
CA LEU A 40 -1.31 9.06 2.60
C LEU A 40 -1.27 7.53 2.56
N GLY A 41 -0.56 6.88 3.50
CA GLY A 41 -0.52 5.43 3.64
C GLY A 41 -1.92 4.84 3.82
N VAL A 42 -2.67 5.37 4.79
CA VAL A 42 -4.08 4.96 5.03
C VAL A 42 -4.94 5.14 3.78
N LEU A 43 -4.79 6.27 3.07
CA LEU A 43 -5.54 6.50 1.84
C LEU A 43 -5.20 5.46 0.76
N LEU A 44 -3.91 5.22 0.53
CA LEU A 44 -3.45 4.33 -0.52
C LEU A 44 -3.73 2.85 -0.22
N GLU A 45 -3.79 2.48 1.05
CA GLU A 45 -4.11 1.14 1.54
C GLU A 45 -5.63 0.83 1.55
N SER A 46 -6.48 1.86 1.57
CA SER A 46 -7.93 1.69 1.65
C SER A 46 -8.57 0.83 0.54
N PRO A 47 -8.11 0.85 -0.73
CA PRO A 47 -8.62 -0.09 -1.75
C PRO A 47 -8.27 -1.55 -1.42
N ALA A 48 -7.13 -1.82 -0.79
CA ALA A 48 -6.75 -3.16 -0.37
C ALA A 48 -7.64 -3.65 0.78
N VAL A 49 -7.99 -2.77 1.73
CA VAL A 49 -8.98 -3.07 2.76
C VAL A 49 -10.31 -3.46 2.13
N LEU A 50 -10.78 -2.71 1.14
CA LEU A 50 -12.03 -3.01 0.44
C LEU A 50 -11.96 -4.37 -0.27
N ALA A 51 -10.87 -4.64 -1.00
CA ALA A 51 -10.68 -5.90 -1.71
C ALA A 51 -10.61 -7.11 -0.76
N LEU A 52 -9.85 -6.99 0.35
CA LEU A 52 -9.73 -8.03 1.36
C LEU A 52 -11.07 -8.31 2.05
N ASN A 53 -11.85 -7.28 2.39
CA ASN A 53 -13.18 -7.46 2.97
C ASN A 53 -14.16 -8.11 1.97
N ALA A 54 -14.08 -7.76 0.69
CA ALA A 54 -14.93 -8.35 -0.34
C ALA A 54 -14.64 -9.83 -0.59
N LEU A 55 -13.36 -10.23 -0.51
CA LEU A 55 -12.94 -11.63 -0.66
C LEU A 55 -13.13 -12.44 0.63
N GLY A 56 -13.01 -11.78 1.79
CA GLY A 56 -13.38 -12.31 3.11
C GLY A 56 -12.91 -13.74 3.36
N GLY A 57 -13.83 -14.60 3.79
CA GLY A 57 -13.57 -15.99 4.19
C GLY A 57 -13.06 -16.93 3.10
N SER A 58 -12.89 -16.47 1.85
CA SER A 58 -12.21 -17.23 0.80
C SER A 58 -10.69 -17.12 0.86
N LEU A 59 -10.17 -16.17 1.64
CA LEU A 59 -8.74 -15.93 1.77
C LEU A 59 -8.11 -16.78 2.90
N PRO A 60 -6.82 -17.11 2.79
CA PRO A 60 -6.06 -17.66 3.90
C PRO A 60 -6.11 -16.76 5.14
N ALA A 61 -6.09 -17.36 6.33
CA ALA A 61 -6.20 -16.63 7.61
C ALA A 61 -5.12 -15.55 7.83
N TRP A 62 -3.96 -15.64 7.15
CA TRP A 62 -2.91 -14.63 7.25
C TRP A 62 -3.20 -13.35 6.43
N LEU A 63 -4.18 -13.38 5.52
CA LEU A 63 -4.70 -12.22 4.78
C LEU A 63 -5.92 -11.61 5.47
N ASP A 64 -5.81 -11.37 6.77
CA ASP A 64 -6.85 -10.76 7.57
C ASP A 64 -6.93 -9.24 7.31
N PRO A 65 -8.07 -8.67 6.87
CA PRO A 65 -8.24 -7.23 6.71
C PRO A 65 -8.06 -6.42 8.00
N ALA A 66 -8.16 -7.04 9.19
CA ALA A 66 -7.86 -6.39 10.46
C ALA A 66 -6.35 -6.27 10.74
N ASN A 67 -5.51 -7.03 10.02
CA ASN A 67 -4.06 -6.99 10.18
C ASN A 67 -3.44 -5.94 9.24
N PHE A 68 -2.84 -4.90 9.84
CA PHE A 68 -2.16 -3.84 9.11
C PHE A 68 -1.17 -4.36 8.06
N TYR A 69 -0.32 -5.32 8.41
CA TYR A 69 0.71 -5.81 7.48
C TYR A 69 0.13 -6.60 6.31
N ALA A 70 -1.01 -7.28 6.51
CA ALA A 70 -1.72 -7.96 5.43
C ALA A 70 -2.28 -6.93 4.43
N VAL A 71 -2.92 -5.87 4.94
CA VAL A 71 -3.43 -4.76 4.13
C VAL A 71 -2.30 -4.06 3.37
N ALA A 72 -1.23 -3.67 4.06
CA ALA A 72 -0.09 -2.98 3.45
C ALA A 72 0.59 -3.82 2.35
N LEU A 73 0.74 -5.13 2.59
CA LEU A 73 1.30 -6.05 1.60
C LEU A 73 0.41 -6.18 0.37
N VAL A 74 -0.91 -6.35 0.55
CA VAL A 74 -1.85 -6.46 -0.57
C VAL A 74 -1.95 -5.16 -1.36
N ALA A 75 -1.93 -4.01 -0.68
CA ALA A 75 -1.88 -2.71 -1.33
C ALA A 75 -0.62 -2.57 -2.19
N ALA A 76 0.55 -2.81 -1.60
CA ALA A 76 1.83 -2.73 -2.31
C ALA A 76 1.87 -3.70 -3.51
N ALA A 77 1.44 -4.95 -3.33
CA ALA A 77 1.36 -5.93 -4.39
C ALA A 77 0.41 -5.50 -5.51
N GLY A 78 -0.77 -4.97 -5.17
CA GLY A 78 -1.76 -4.48 -6.14
C GLY A 78 -1.19 -3.36 -7.02
N TYR A 79 -0.60 -2.32 -6.41
CA TYR A 79 0.01 -1.24 -7.19
C TYR A 79 1.25 -1.69 -7.96
N LEU A 80 2.03 -2.63 -7.43
CA LEU A 80 3.18 -3.20 -8.15
C LEU A 80 2.72 -3.97 -9.40
N VAL A 81 1.65 -4.75 -9.32
CA VAL A 81 1.07 -5.42 -10.50
C VAL A 81 0.63 -4.40 -11.53
N LEU A 82 -0.06 -3.32 -11.14
CA LEU A 82 -0.44 -2.24 -12.05
C LEU A 82 0.78 -1.58 -12.70
N TYR A 83 1.85 -1.34 -11.92
CA TYR A 83 3.11 -0.79 -12.41
C TYR A 83 3.72 -1.70 -13.49
N LEU A 84 3.79 -3.01 -13.23
CA LEU A 84 4.35 -3.98 -14.15
C LEU A 84 3.52 -4.07 -15.43
N LEU A 85 2.19 -4.24 -15.32
CA LEU A 85 1.28 -4.32 -16.46
C LEU A 85 1.42 -3.12 -17.40
N LEU A 86 1.58 -1.92 -16.83
CA LEU A 86 1.77 -0.70 -17.61
C LEU A 86 3.09 -0.68 -18.42
N GLY A 87 4.07 -1.51 -18.05
CA GLY A 87 5.33 -1.67 -18.78
C GLY A 87 5.28 -2.70 -19.90
N ILE A 88 4.30 -3.60 -19.92
CA ILE A 88 4.29 -4.76 -20.84
C ILE A 88 3.74 -4.38 -22.23
N GLY A 89 3.07 -3.24 -22.38
CA GLY A 89 2.50 -2.76 -23.65
C GLY A 89 3.01 -1.40 -24.12
N GLY A 90 4.17 -0.95 -23.61
CA GLY A 90 4.66 0.42 -23.72
C GLY A 90 5.94 0.63 -24.53
N ASP A 91 6.34 -0.37 -25.34
CA ASP A 91 7.48 -0.30 -26.28
C ASP A 91 6.98 -0.46 -27.72
#